data_AF-A0A2N6CYG4-F1
#
_entry.id   AF-A0A2N6CYG4-F1
#
_cell.length_a   1.000
_cell.length_b   1.000
_cell.length_c   1.000
_cell.angle_alpha   90.00
_cell.angle_beta   90.00
_cell.angle_gamma   90.00
#
_symmetry.space_group_name_H-M   'P 1'
#
loop_
_entity.id
_entity.type
_entity.pdbx_description
1 polymer ?
#
loop_
_entity_poly.entity_id
_entity_poly.type
_entity_poly.pdbx_seq_one_letter_code
_entity_poly.pdbx_strand_id
1 'polypeptide(L)'
;MNRETRRSRMVQLYQTPEHDCAYLDERQARSLFVDPYRTKSMPLYEALIDQGFRRSGDMIYRPDCCDCKQCIPLRIPVEEFRPRRFQRRIWNRQQTAYQVTEQPAEFDPAHFELFQRYMRSRHPDGEMAATTEEGYQQFISSNWALSSSFAFYQDTKLIAVAVTDILQNGLSAVYTFFDPELERHSPGVFCLLWQIQECKRRRLPWLYLGYWVPDCRKMSYKSQYLPHEVFIDDEWVRVSKRK
;
A
#
# COMPACT_ATOMS: atom_id res chain seq x y z
N MET A 1 -4.02 -12.43 42.25
CA MET A 1 -2.98 -11.87 41.35
C MET A 1 -3.55 -11.81 39.94
N ASN A 2 -3.47 -10.63 39.32
CA ASN A 2 -4.45 -10.09 38.37
C ASN A 2 -4.61 -10.88 37.06
N ARG A 3 -5.84 -11.36 36.82
CA ARG A 3 -6.39 -11.56 35.49
C ARG A 3 -6.81 -10.17 34.97
N GLU A 4 -5.90 -9.46 34.32
CA GLU A 4 -6.29 -8.28 33.55
C GLU A 4 -7.04 -8.75 32.30
N THR A 5 -8.32 -8.40 32.32
CA THR A 5 -9.37 -8.64 31.35
C THR A 5 -8.91 -8.25 29.94
N ARG A 6 -8.72 -9.24 29.06
CA ARG A 6 -8.62 -9.04 27.61
C ARG A 6 -10.01 -8.59 27.13
N ARG A 7 -10.33 -7.29 27.30
CA ARG A 7 -11.56 -6.69 26.78
C ARG A 7 -11.53 -6.87 25.25
N SER A 8 -12.29 -7.82 24.74
CA SER A 8 -12.60 -7.92 23.31
C SER A 8 -13.28 -6.60 22.92
N ARG A 9 -12.53 -5.69 22.30
CA ARG A 9 -13.08 -4.43 21.81
C ARG A 9 -13.84 -4.76 20.54
N MET A 10 -15.16 -4.83 20.62
CA MET A 10 -16.01 -4.97 19.44
C MET A 10 -15.69 -3.80 18.47
N VAL A 11 -15.52 -4.14 17.18
CA VAL A 11 -15.34 -3.18 16.09
C VAL A 11 -16.64 -3.19 15.29
N GLN A 12 -17.34 -2.07 15.27
CA GLN A 12 -18.51 -1.92 14.42
C GLN A 12 -18.08 -1.64 12.98
N LEU A 13 -18.65 -2.39 12.04
CA LEU A 13 -18.39 -2.27 10.62
C LEU A 13 -19.65 -1.77 9.90
N TYR A 14 -19.44 -0.88 8.94
CA TYR A 14 -20.47 -0.36 8.04
C TYR A 14 -20.19 -0.85 6.64
N GLN A 15 -21.22 -1.25 5.91
CA GLN A 15 -21.09 -1.71 4.54
C GLN A 15 -21.54 -0.62 3.57
N THR A 16 -20.79 -0.41 2.50
CA THR A 16 -21.23 0.48 1.41
C THR A 16 -22.34 -0.17 0.58
N PRO A 17 -23.15 0.62 -0.13
CA PRO A 17 -23.89 0.14 -1.29
C PRO A 17 -22.94 -0.48 -2.34
N GLU A 18 -23.53 -1.27 -3.23
CA GLU A 18 -22.81 -1.80 -4.39
C GLU A 18 -22.53 -0.69 -5.41
N HIS A 19 -21.38 -0.79 -6.07
CA HIS A 19 -20.90 0.10 -7.12
C HIS A 19 -20.01 -0.68 -8.09
N ASP A 20 -19.70 -0.11 -9.24
CA ASP A 20 -18.83 -0.76 -10.22
C ASP A 20 -17.42 -1.03 -9.65
N CYS A 21 -16.92 -2.24 -9.90
CA CYS A 21 -15.61 -2.66 -9.43
C CYS A 21 -14.50 -1.91 -10.17
N ALA A 22 -13.63 -1.22 -9.42
CA ALA A 22 -12.49 -0.50 -9.99
C ALA A 22 -11.40 -1.39 -10.62
N TYR A 23 -11.48 -2.72 -10.46
CA TYR A 23 -10.43 -3.65 -10.90
C TYR A 23 -10.84 -4.63 -12.00
N LEU A 24 -12.12 -5.01 -12.05
CA LEU A 24 -12.64 -6.06 -12.93
C LEU A 24 -13.91 -5.54 -13.59
N ASP A 25 -13.92 -5.51 -14.91
CA ASP A 25 -15.05 -5.06 -15.71
C ASP A 25 -16.29 -5.95 -15.44
N GLU A 26 -17.48 -5.36 -15.53
CA GLU A 26 -18.76 -6.05 -15.35
C GLU A 26 -18.94 -6.74 -13.99
N ARG A 27 -18.21 -6.30 -12.96
CA ARG A 27 -18.35 -6.76 -11.57
C ARG A 27 -18.81 -5.63 -10.68
N GLN A 28 -19.62 -5.98 -9.68
CA GLN A 28 -19.97 -5.07 -8.58
C GLN A 28 -19.01 -5.25 -7.41
N ALA A 29 -18.80 -4.17 -6.68
CA ALA A 29 -17.96 -4.09 -5.50
C ALA A 29 -18.72 -3.44 -4.34
N ARG A 30 -18.35 -3.85 -3.12
CA ARG A 30 -18.74 -3.22 -1.87
C ARG A 30 -17.62 -3.38 -0.86
N SER A 31 -17.58 -2.50 0.14
CA SER A 31 -16.55 -2.53 1.17
C SER A 31 -17.15 -2.41 2.56
N LEU A 32 -16.51 -3.05 3.53
CA LEU A 32 -16.70 -2.81 4.94
C LEU A 32 -15.77 -1.68 5.39
N PHE A 33 -16.29 -0.77 6.19
CA PHE A 33 -15.54 0.30 6.83
C PHE A 33 -15.66 0.19 8.34
N VAL A 34 -14.56 0.42 9.05
CA VAL A 34 -14.66 0.72 10.48
C VAL A 34 -15.44 2.01 10.63
N ASP A 35 -16.35 2.05 11.63
CA ASP A 35 -17.14 3.23 11.97
C ASP A 35 -16.37 4.55 11.75
N PRO A 36 -16.80 5.38 10.78
CA PRO A 36 -16.15 6.65 10.46
C PRO A 36 -16.09 7.59 11.66
N TYR A 37 -17.07 7.54 12.56
CA TYR A 37 -17.17 8.42 13.73
C TYR A 37 -16.42 7.90 14.96
N ARG A 38 -15.99 6.65 14.92
CA ARG A 38 -15.14 6.08 15.97
C ARG A 38 -13.73 6.66 15.88
N THR A 39 -13.16 6.99 17.04
CA THR A 39 -11.74 7.30 17.19
C THR A 39 -10.89 6.11 16.75
N LYS A 40 -10.11 6.30 15.70
CA LYS A 40 -9.16 5.32 15.17
C LYS A 40 -7.79 5.57 15.78
N SER A 41 -6.93 4.56 15.77
CA SER A 41 -5.58 4.63 16.31
C SER A 41 -4.68 3.61 15.65
N MET A 42 -3.37 3.83 15.71
CA MET A 42 -2.38 2.86 15.21
C MET A 42 -2.60 1.45 15.77
N PRO A 43 -2.76 1.21 17.08
CA PRO A 43 -2.99 -0.14 17.60
C PRO A 43 -4.26 -0.83 17.06
N LEU A 44 -5.31 -0.05 16.78
CA LEU A 44 -6.52 -0.61 16.15
C LEU A 44 -6.22 -1.03 14.71
N TYR A 45 -5.53 -0.19 13.95
CA TYR A 45 -5.20 -0.49 12.56
C TYR A 45 -4.23 -1.67 12.44
N GLU A 46 -3.24 -1.78 13.32
CA GLU A 46 -2.33 -2.92 13.39
C GLU A 46 -3.06 -4.25 13.62
N ALA A 47 -4.09 -4.26 14.47
CA ALA A 47 -4.91 -5.46 14.66
C ALA A 47 -5.78 -5.81 13.45
N LEU A 48 -6.20 -4.81 12.66
CA LEU A 48 -7.10 -4.97 11.52
C LEU A 48 -6.37 -5.27 10.21
N ILE A 49 -5.16 -4.73 10.00
CA ILE A 49 -4.38 -4.99 8.78
C ILE A 49 -3.99 -6.47 8.67
N ASP A 50 -3.78 -7.14 9.82
CA ASP A 50 -3.56 -8.59 9.89
C ASP A 50 -4.81 -9.42 9.54
N GLN A 51 -5.99 -8.80 9.53
CA GLN A 51 -7.28 -9.38 9.10
C GLN A 51 -7.69 -8.87 7.70
N GLY A 52 -6.73 -8.33 6.95
CA GLY A 52 -6.91 -7.91 5.57
C GLY A 52 -7.48 -6.51 5.40
N PHE A 53 -7.66 -5.71 6.45
CA PHE A 53 -8.07 -4.30 6.29
C PHE A 53 -6.91 -3.45 5.75
N ARG A 54 -7.25 -2.31 5.15
CA ARG A 54 -6.34 -1.27 4.67
C ARG A 54 -6.88 0.10 5.06
N ARG A 55 -6.10 1.16 4.87
CA ARG A 55 -6.60 2.53 5.03
C ARG A 55 -6.47 3.36 3.76
N SER A 56 -7.29 4.40 3.69
CA SER A 56 -7.20 5.51 2.73
C SER A 56 -7.59 6.77 3.49
N GLY A 57 -6.68 7.74 3.59
CA GLY A 57 -6.85 8.82 4.53
C GLY A 57 -7.03 8.31 5.96
N ASP A 58 -8.05 8.85 6.62
CA ASP A 58 -8.50 8.44 7.96
C ASP A 58 -9.46 7.23 7.96
N MET A 59 -9.83 6.68 6.81
CA MET A 59 -10.79 5.58 6.71
C MET A 59 -10.07 4.23 6.71
N ILE A 60 -10.58 3.26 7.49
CA ILE A 60 -10.10 1.86 7.49
C ILE A 60 -11.16 0.99 6.83
N TYR A 61 -10.78 0.19 5.84
CA TYR A 61 -11.71 -0.56 4.99
C TYR A 61 -11.20 -1.95 4.59
N ARG A 62 -12.13 -2.82 4.20
CA ARG A 62 -11.87 -4.13 3.58
C ARG A 62 -12.92 -4.42 2.51
N PRO A 63 -12.56 -4.86 1.28
CA PRO A 63 -13.50 -5.36 0.30
C PRO A 63 -14.34 -6.51 0.87
N ASP A 64 -15.62 -6.54 0.51
CA ASP A 64 -16.58 -7.54 1.00
C ASP A 64 -17.58 -7.92 -0.10
N CYS A 65 -17.14 -8.08 -1.34
CA CYS A 65 -18.05 -8.36 -2.46
C CYS A 65 -18.83 -9.68 -2.28
N CYS A 66 -20.12 -9.70 -2.65
CA CYS A 66 -20.99 -10.89 -2.53
C CYS A 66 -20.42 -12.11 -3.28
N ASP A 67 -20.13 -11.94 -4.56
CA ASP A 67 -19.79 -13.03 -5.48
C ASP A 67 -18.32 -13.00 -5.92
N CYS A 68 -17.47 -12.25 -5.19
CA CYS A 68 -16.08 -12.04 -5.58
C CYS A 68 -15.14 -11.99 -4.36
N LYS A 69 -14.11 -12.83 -4.36
CA LYS A 69 -13.03 -12.84 -3.36
C LYS A 69 -11.67 -12.49 -3.96
N GLN A 70 -11.65 -11.77 -5.10
CA GLN A 70 -10.41 -11.51 -5.82
C GLN A 70 -9.52 -10.43 -5.19
N CYS A 71 -10.05 -9.57 -4.31
CA CYS A 71 -9.25 -8.60 -3.58
C CYS A 71 -8.52 -9.26 -2.39
N ILE A 72 -7.38 -9.89 -2.65
CA ILE A 72 -6.66 -10.72 -1.68
C ILE A 72 -5.55 -9.90 -1.02
N PRO A 73 -5.58 -9.66 0.31
CA PRO A 73 -4.48 -8.99 1.02
C PRO A 73 -3.17 -9.75 0.83
N LEU A 74 -2.08 -9.04 0.53
CA LEU A 74 -0.76 -9.61 0.28
C LEU A 74 0.30 -8.90 1.11
N ARG A 75 1.19 -9.69 1.74
CA ARG A 75 2.40 -9.19 2.41
C ARG A 75 3.63 -10.01 2.04
N ILE A 76 4.82 -9.43 2.20
CA ILE A 76 6.09 -10.07 1.90
C ILE A 76 6.85 -10.32 3.21
N PRO A 77 7.19 -11.58 3.55
CA PRO A 77 8.15 -11.87 4.62
C PRO A 77 9.55 -11.45 4.15
N VAL A 78 10.03 -10.30 4.62
CA VAL A 78 11.14 -9.59 3.96
C VAL A 78 12.46 -10.33 4.07
N GLU A 79 12.73 -11.02 5.17
CA GLU A 79 13.96 -11.79 5.39
C GLU A 79 14.15 -12.89 4.34
N GLU A 80 13.03 -13.47 3.89
CA GLU A 80 13.04 -14.59 2.95
C GLU A 80 12.90 -14.14 1.50
N PHE A 81 12.59 -12.86 1.26
CA PHE A 81 12.43 -12.30 -0.08
C PHE A 81 13.67 -12.55 -0.95
N ARG A 82 13.44 -13.08 -2.16
CA ARG A 82 14.48 -13.32 -3.18
C ARG A 82 14.18 -12.52 -4.45
N PRO A 83 14.98 -11.48 -4.76
CA PRO A 83 14.74 -10.67 -5.95
C PRO A 83 15.02 -11.47 -7.23
N ARG A 84 14.08 -11.38 -8.17
CA ARG A 84 14.23 -11.87 -9.54
C ARG A 84 15.35 -11.14 -10.28
N ARG A 85 15.81 -11.69 -11.41
CA ARG A 85 16.88 -11.10 -12.23
C ARG A 85 16.60 -9.63 -12.60
N PHE A 86 15.36 -9.31 -12.98
CA PHE A 86 14.98 -7.94 -13.35
C PHE A 86 14.96 -7.00 -12.13
N GLN A 87 14.40 -7.43 -11.00
CA GLN A 87 14.40 -6.68 -9.73
C GLN A 87 15.82 -6.38 -9.27
N ARG A 88 16.71 -7.37 -9.32
CA ARG A 88 18.13 -7.21 -8.98
C ARG A 88 18.85 -6.23 -9.89
N ARG A 89 18.56 -6.25 -11.19
CA ARG A 89 19.11 -5.28 -12.15
C ARG A 89 18.66 -3.85 -11.80
N ILE A 90 17.37 -3.67 -11.52
CA ILE A 90 16.81 -2.36 -11.13
C ILE A 90 17.47 -1.88 -9.84
N TRP A 91 17.51 -2.73 -8.80
CA TRP A 91 18.17 -2.43 -7.53
C TRP A 91 19.61 -1.98 -7.72
N ASN A 92 20.43 -2.79 -8.39
CA ASN A 92 21.85 -2.51 -8.59
C ASN A 92 22.10 -1.19 -9.35
N ARG A 93 21.21 -0.82 -10.28
CA ARG A 93 21.33 0.42 -11.04
C ARG A 93 20.93 1.64 -10.22
N GLN A 94 19.91 1.53 -9.39
CA GLN A 94 19.26 2.70 -8.78
C GLN A 94 19.69 2.94 -7.33
N GLN A 95 20.13 1.91 -6.59
CA GLN A 95 20.47 2.05 -5.17
C GLN A 95 21.57 3.08 -4.87
N THR A 96 22.49 3.31 -5.81
CA THR A 96 23.57 4.30 -5.69
C THR A 96 23.25 5.60 -6.40
N ALA A 97 22.24 5.61 -7.28
CA ALA A 97 21.85 6.78 -8.05
C ALA A 97 20.79 7.61 -7.32
N TYR A 98 19.98 6.98 -6.48
CA TYR A 98 18.91 7.65 -5.75
C TYR A 98 19.28 7.90 -4.29
N GLN A 99 19.13 9.14 -3.86
CA GLN A 99 19.10 9.52 -2.45
C GLN A 99 17.67 9.42 -1.95
N VAL A 100 17.47 8.90 -0.74
CA VAL A 100 16.14 8.73 -0.15
C VAL A 100 16.03 9.55 1.12
N THR A 101 15.03 10.41 1.18
CA THR A 101 14.67 11.16 2.38
C THR A 101 13.38 10.59 2.98
N GLU A 102 13.34 10.48 4.31
CA GLU A 102 12.13 10.16 5.06
C GLU A 102 11.60 11.44 5.68
N GLN A 103 10.32 11.73 5.44
CA GLN A 103 9.61 12.85 6.07
C GLN A 103 8.19 12.41 6.45
N PRO A 104 7.50 13.10 7.37
CA PRO A 104 6.09 12.83 7.67
C PRO A 104 5.25 12.81 6.39
N ALA A 105 4.21 11.95 6.34
CA ALA A 105 3.28 11.89 5.21
C ALA A 105 2.26 13.05 5.24
N GLU A 106 2.78 14.26 5.12
CA GLU A 106 2.04 15.51 5.07
C GLU A 106 2.03 16.08 3.64
N PHE A 107 1.29 17.17 3.44
CA PHE A 107 1.27 17.87 2.16
C PHE A 107 2.66 18.46 1.85
N ASP A 108 3.14 18.18 0.64
CA ASP A 108 4.36 18.74 0.08
C ASP A 108 4.07 19.13 -1.37
N PRO A 109 4.29 20.40 -1.77
CA PRO A 109 3.98 20.87 -3.11
C PRO A 109 4.68 20.09 -4.22
N ALA A 110 5.95 19.70 -4.03
CA ALA A 110 6.71 18.96 -5.03
C ALA A 110 6.19 17.52 -5.16
N HIS A 111 5.76 16.92 -4.04
CA HIS A 111 5.09 15.62 -4.07
C HIS A 111 3.75 15.71 -4.80
N PHE A 112 2.95 16.74 -4.52
CA PHE A 112 1.66 16.93 -5.17
C PHE A 112 1.79 17.14 -6.69
N GLU A 113 2.75 17.97 -7.13
CA GLU A 113 3.02 18.16 -8.56
C GLU A 113 3.37 16.83 -9.25
N LEU A 114 4.26 16.03 -8.64
CA LEU A 114 4.61 14.72 -9.16
C LEU A 114 3.41 13.77 -9.19
N PHE A 115 2.59 13.76 -8.13
CA PHE A 115 1.35 12.99 -8.07
C PHE A 115 0.41 13.37 -9.22
N GLN A 116 0.17 14.66 -9.48
CA GLN A 116 -0.68 15.10 -10.58
C GLN A 116 -0.14 14.68 -11.96
N ARG A 117 1.17 14.79 -12.20
CA ARG A 117 1.80 14.29 -13.43
C ARG A 117 1.60 12.78 -13.58
N TYR A 118 1.83 12.03 -12.50
CA TYR A 118 1.64 10.58 -12.49
C TYR A 118 0.18 10.19 -12.76
N MET A 119 -0.78 10.81 -12.07
CA MET A 119 -2.21 10.50 -12.21
C MET A 119 -2.72 10.78 -13.62
N ARG A 120 -2.36 11.93 -14.21
CA ARG A 120 -2.70 12.23 -15.62
C ARG A 120 -2.15 11.19 -16.59
N SER A 121 -0.95 10.67 -16.35
CA SER A 121 -0.37 9.63 -17.21
C SER A 121 -1.05 8.26 -17.08
N ARG A 122 -1.59 7.93 -15.89
CA ARG A 122 -2.19 6.63 -15.58
C ARG A 122 -3.69 6.58 -15.81
N HIS A 123 -4.34 7.74 -15.72
CA HIS A 123 -5.79 7.91 -15.78
C HIS A 123 -6.15 9.12 -16.66
N PRO A 124 -5.82 9.11 -17.97
CA PRO A 124 -6.04 10.28 -18.83
C PRO A 124 -7.51 10.72 -18.91
N ASP A 125 -8.45 9.79 -18.76
CA ASP A 125 -9.89 10.02 -18.90
C ASP A 125 -10.67 9.92 -17.57
N GLY A 126 -9.98 9.82 -16.42
CA GLY A 126 -10.62 9.54 -15.13
C GLY A 126 -10.74 10.75 -14.21
N GLU A 127 -11.75 10.75 -13.33
CA GLU A 127 -11.94 11.79 -12.28
C GLU A 127 -10.68 11.99 -11.41
N MET A 128 -9.87 10.95 -11.23
CA MET A 128 -8.61 11.02 -10.49
C MET A 128 -7.55 11.94 -11.14
N ALA A 129 -7.67 12.29 -12.42
CA ALA A 129 -6.78 13.23 -13.08
C ALA A 129 -6.97 14.69 -12.59
N ALA A 130 -8.14 15.00 -12.03
CA ALA A 130 -8.52 16.33 -11.55
C ALA A 130 -8.43 16.44 -10.01
N THR A 131 -7.55 15.66 -9.37
CA THR A 131 -7.42 15.66 -7.91
C THR A 131 -6.95 17.02 -7.40
N THR A 132 -7.74 17.64 -6.50
CA THR A 132 -7.38 18.89 -5.80
C THR A 132 -6.32 18.63 -4.73
N GLU A 133 -5.70 19.69 -4.22
CA GLU A 133 -4.76 19.59 -3.10
C GLU A 133 -5.41 18.95 -1.87
N GLU A 134 -6.64 19.34 -1.55
CA GLU A 134 -7.40 18.81 -0.42
C GLU A 134 -7.69 17.31 -0.62
N GLY A 135 -8.07 16.91 -1.83
CA GLY A 135 -8.31 15.50 -2.16
C GLY A 135 -7.04 14.65 -2.02
N TYR A 136 -5.90 15.17 -2.49
CA TYR A 136 -4.60 14.51 -2.30
C TYR A 136 -4.24 14.40 -0.82
N GLN A 137 -4.39 15.49 -0.05
CA GLN A 137 -4.08 15.49 1.37
C GLN A 137 -4.97 14.50 2.15
N GLN A 138 -6.28 14.48 1.89
CA GLN A 138 -7.20 13.52 2.47
C GLN A 138 -6.88 12.07 2.08
N PHE A 139 -6.25 11.86 0.93
CA PHE A 139 -5.85 10.54 0.47
C PHE A 139 -4.56 10.04 1.16
N ILE A 140 -3.50 10.85 1.19
CA ILE A 140 -2.18 10.43 1.66
C ILE A 140 -2.00 10.54 3.18
N SER A 141 -2.56 11.58 3.79
CA SER A 141 -2.34 11.88 5.21
C SER A 141 -3.38 11.19 6.11
N SER A 142 -3.05 11.04 7.39
CA SER A 142 -4.00 10.56 8.40
C SER A 142 -3.65 11.18 9.75
N ASN A 143 -4.69 11.54 10.51
CA ASN A 143 -4.56 12.16 11.82
C ASN A 143 -4.21 11.15 12.93
N TRP A 144 -4.39 9.86 12.67
CA TRP A 144 -4.19 8.80 13.67
C TRP A 144 -3.13 7.79 13.26
N ALA A 145 -2.69 7.77 11.99
CA ALA A 145 -1.72 6.80 11.49
C ALA A 145 -0.30 7.38 11.45
N LEU A 146 0.67 6.65 11.99
CA LEU A 146 2.08 6.98 11.83
C LEU A 146 2.52 6.64 10.40
N SER A 147 2.71 7.67 9.59
CA SER A 147 2.97 7.53 8.16
C SER A 147 4.17 8.38 7.73
N SER A 148 5.04 7.80 6.90
CA SER A 148 6.18 8.48 6.29
C SER A 148 6.01 8.55 4.78
N SER A 149 6.44 9.65 4.19
CA SER A 149 6.77 9.77 2.78
C SER A 149 8.26 9.48 2.57
N PHE A 150 8.56 8.42 1.81
CA PHE A 150 9.92 8.18 1.32
C PHE A 150 10.06 8.81 -0.05
N ALA A 151 10.80 9.91 -0.14
CA ALA A 151 11.03 10.65 -1.37
C ALA A 151 12.39 10.29 -1.98
N PHE A 152 12.37 9.90 -3.25
CA PHE A 152 13.53 9.38 -3.99
C PHE A 152 14.01 10.46 -4.95
N TYR A 153 15.24 10.92 -4.75
CA TYR A 153 15.87 11.98 -5.56
C TYR A 153 17.03 11.42 -6.37
N GLN A 154 17.12 11.82 -7.63
CA GLN A 154 18.34 11.72 -8.41
C GLN A 154 18.90 13.12 -8.56
N ASP A 155 20.06 13.38 -7.95
CA ASP A 155 20.59 14.73 -7.75
C ASP A 155 19.53 15.61 -7.05
N THR A 156 19.00 16.63 -7.72
CA THR A 156 17.94 17.51 -7.20
C THR A 156 16.54 17.14 -7.70
N LYS A 157 16.42 16.20 -8.64
CA LYS A 157 15.15 15.83 -9.27
C LYS A 157 14.42 14.80 -8.42
N LEU A 158 13.18 15.10 -8.02
CA LEU A 158 12.28 14.14 -7.39
C LEU A 158 11.82 13.11 -8.42
N ILE A 159 12.13 11.84 -8.17
CA ILE A 159 11.87 10.71 -9.07
C ILE A 159 10.62 9.96 -8.66
N ALA A 160 10.44 9.71 -7.37
CA ALA A 160 9.33 8.92 -6.83
C ALA A 160 9.05 9.29 -5.38
N VAL A 161 7.83 9.01 -4.94
CA VAL A 161 7.42 9.09 -3.53
C VAL A 161 6.65 7.82 -3.18
N ALA A 162 6.99 7.22 -2.04
CA ALA A 162 6.26 6.11 -1.44
C ALA A 162 5.69 6.52 -0.08
N VAL A 163 4.37 6.70 -0.01
CA VAL A 163 3.64 6.94 1.23
C VAL A 163 3.44 5.59 1.92
N THR A 164 3.90 5.48 3.17
CA THR A 164 4.06 4.20 3.86
C THR A 164 3.68 4.33 5.33
N ASP A 165 2.81 3.45 5.83
CA ASP A 165 2.54 3.37 7.28
C ASP A 165 3.67 2.61 7.97
N ILE A 166 4.08 3.07 9.14
CA ILE A 166 5.08 2.43 9.98
C ILE A 166 4.36 1.65 11.09
N LEU A 167 4.33 0.32 10.97
CA LEU A 167 3.68 -0.58 11.93
C LEU A 167 4.74 -1.21 12.85
N GLN A 168 4.30 -1.75 13.99
CA GLN A 168 5.15 -2.52 14.91
C GLN A 168 5.78 -3.74 14.24
N ASN A 169 5.09 -4.37 13.28
CA ASN A 169 5.51 -5.61 12.64
C ASN A 169 5.84 -5.45 11.15
N GLY A 170 5.84 -4.23 10.61
CA GLY A 170 5.99 -4.06 9.18
C GLY A 170 5.92 -2.64 8.67
N LEU A 171 6.17 -2.51 7.39
CA LEU A 171 5.77 -1.33 6.63
C LEU A 171 4.51 -1.66 5.83
N SER A 172 3.62 -0.69 5.65
CA SER A 172 2.45 -0.84 4.78
C SER A 172 2.50 0.18 3.65
N ALA A 173 2.72 -0.30 2.43
CA ALA A 173 2.78 0.55 1.24
C ALA A 173 1.39 1.10 0.93
N VAL A 174 1.11 2.36 1.26
CA VAL A 174 -0.20 3.00 1.08
C VAL A 174 -0.36 3.37 -0.39
N TYR A 175 0.57 4.18 -0.91
CA TYR A 175 0.57 4.58 -2.30
C TYR A 175 1.97 4.91 -2.80
N THR A 176 2.20 4.75 -4.09
CA THR A 176 3.47 5.08 -4.74
C THR A 176 3.19 5.75 -6.07
N PHE A 177 3.82 6.89 -6.29
CA PHE A 177 3.77 7.66 -7.53
C PHE A 177 5.17 8.12 -7.91
N PHE A 178 5.40 8.34 -9.20
CA PHE A 178 6.73 8.60 -9.72
C PHE A 178 6.68 9.34 -11.06
N ASP A 179 7.84 9.82 -11.51
CA ASP A 179 7.95 10.57 -12.76
C ASP A 179 7.58 9.66 -13.95
N PRO A 180 6.47 9.93 -14.66
CA PRO A 180 5.99 9.06 -15.74
C PRO A 180 6.97 8.96 -16.91
N GLU A 181 7.84 9.94 -17.11
CA GLU A 181 8.88 9.90 -18.14
C GLU A 181 9.93 8.81 -17.86
N LEU A 182 10.04 8.38 -16.59
CA LEU A 182 10.98 7.37 -16.14
C LEU A 182 10.35 5.98 -16.02
N GLU A 183 9.14 5.75 -16.54
CA GLU A 183 8.45 4.44 -16.51
C GLU A 183 9.36 3.28 -16.97
N ARG A 184 10.16 3.49 -18.02
CA ARG A 184 11.11 2.50 -18.57
C ARG A 184 12.21 2.11 -17.58
N HIS A 185 12.45 2.94 -16.56
CA HIS A 185 13.38 2.66 -15.48
C HIS A 185 12.73 1.93 -14.30
N SER A 186 11.41 1.73 -14.33
CA SER A 186 10.63 1.05 -13.28
C SER A 186 10.82 1.60 -11.85
N PRO A 187 10.65 2.92 -11.61
CA PRO A 187 10.85 3.51 -10.27
C PRO A 187 9.96 2.84 -9.20
N GLY A 188 8.71 2.51 -9.54
CA GLY A 188 7.81 1.82 -8.61
C GLY A 188 8.34 0.46 -8.13
N VAL A 189 9.05 -0.30 -8.99
CA VAL A 189 9.70 -1.56 -8.58
C VAL A 189 10.82 -1.27 -7.58
N PHE A 190 11.61 -0.21 -7.83
CA PHE A 190 12.67 0.19 -6.92
C PHE A 190 12.13 0.66 -5.57
N CYS A 191 11.06 1.47 -5.54
CA CYS A 191 10.42 1.89 -4.28
C CYS A 191 10.01 0.69 -3.41
N LEU A 192 9.48 -0.38 -4.02
CA LEU A 192 9.13 -1.60 -3.28
C LEU A 192 10.37 -2.38 -2.82
N LEU A 193 11.39 -2.52 -3.66
CA LEU A 193 12.65 -3.16 -3.26
C LEU A 193 13.35 -2.39 -2.14
N TRP A 194 13.30 -1.07 -2.18
CA TRP A 194 13.81 -0.19 -1.13
C TRP A 194 13.03 -0.37 0.16
N GLN A 195 11.70 -0.37 0.12
CA GLN A 195 10.87 -0.62 1.32
C GLN A 195 11.12 -2.02 1.92
N ILE A 196 11.37 -3.04 1.09
CA ILE A 196 11.79 -4.37 1.59
C ILE A 196 13.13 -4.27 2.33
N GLN A 197 14.11 -3.56 1.77
CA GLN A 197 15.40 -3.36 2.44
C GLN A 197 15.27 -2.51 3.71
N GLU A 198 14.35 -1.55 3.70
CA GLU A 198 14.07 -0.70 4.85
C GLU A 198 13.40 -1.48 5.99
N CYS A 199 12.47 -2.40 5.67
CA CYS A 199 11.94 -3.34 6.66
C CYS A 199 13.08 -4.12 7.32
N LYS A 200 14.01 -4.68 6.54
CA LYS A 200 15.19 -5.41 7.07
C LYS A 200 16.05 -4.53 7.96
N ARG A 201 16.34 -3.29 7.53
CA ARG A 201 17.13 -2.31 8.30
C ARG A 201 16.48 -2.01 9.66
N ARG A 202 15.15 -1.89 9.69
CA ARG A 202 14.35 -1.66 10.90
C ARG A 202 14.02 -2.94 11.68
N ARG A 203 14.43 -4.13 11.20
CA ARG A 203 14.08 -5.45 11.75
C ARG A 203 12.57 -5.71 11.80
N LEU A 204 11.85 -5.19 10.80
CA LEU A 204 10.42 -5.41 10.61
C LEU A 204 10.20 -6.63 9.69
N PRO A 205 9.42 -7.64 10.12
CA PRO A 205 9.30 -8.90 9.39
C PRO A 205 8.49 -8.80 8.08
N TRP A 206 7.56 -7.85 7.95
CA TRP A 206 6.64 -7.81 6.80
C TRP A 206 6.61 -6.46 6.06
N LEU A 207 6.46 -6.54 4.74
CA LEU A 207 5.99 -5.42 3.91
C LEU A 207 4.57 -5.76 3.41
N TYR A 208 3.56 -5.01 3.85
CA TYR A 208 2.18 -5.16 3.39
C TYR A 208 1.98 -4.38 2.09
N LEU A 209 1.60 -5.09 1.01
CA LEU A 209 1.42 -4.53 -0.34
C LEU A 209 -0.04 -4.24 -0.71
N GLY A 210 -0.95 -4.35 0.26
CA GLY A 210 -2.39 -4.19 0.02
C GLY A 210 -2.98 -5.34 -0.77
N TYR A 211 -4.04 -5.07 -1.53
CA TYR A 211 -4.77 -6.11 -2.26
C TYR A 211 -4.08 -6.49 -3.57
N TRP A 212 -3.85 -7.78 -3.77
CA TRP A 212 -3.58 -8.38 -5.07
C TRP A 212 -4.89 -8.87 -5.67
N VAL A 213 -5.13 -8.49 -6.93
CA VAL A 213 -6.30 -8.93 -7.71
C VAL A 213 -5.77 -9.76 -8.89
N PRO A 214 -5.93 -11.11 -8.88
CA PRO A 214 -5.33 -12.01 -9.86
C PRO A 214 -5.61 -11.64 -11.32
N ASP A 215 -6.86 -11.30 -11.63
CA ASP A 215 -7.31 -11.03 -12.99
C ASP A 215 -7.19 -9.55 -13.38
N CYS A 216 -6.62 -8.71 -12.51
CA CYS A 216 -6.37 -7.30 -12.80
C CYS A 216 -4.92 -7.09 -13.25
N ARG A 217 -4.71 -6.72 -14.52
CA ARG A 217 -3.38 -6.46 -15.07
C ARG A 217 -2.59 -5.43 -14.24
N LYS A 218 -3.26 -4.37 -13.74
CA LYS A 218 -2.65 -3.33 -12.90
C LYS A 218 -2.13 -3.87 -11.56
N MET A 219 -2.72 -4.95 -11.03
CA MET A 219 -2.35 -5.56 -9.75
C MET A 219 -1.47 -6.80 -9.88
N SER A 220 -1.32 -7.34 -11.09
CA SER A 220 -0.56 -8.58 -11.38
C SER A 220 0.88 -8.57 -10.88
N TYR A 221 1.51 -7.39 -10.77
CA TYR A 221 2.91 -7.24 -10.37
C TYR A 221 3.19 -7.72 -8.93
N LYS A 222 2.22 -7.64 -8.01
CA LYS A 222 2.40 -7.99 -6.59
C LYS A 222 2.79 -9.46 -6.41
N SER A 223 2.23 -10.34 -7.24
CA SER A 223 2.56 -11.77 -7.27
C SER A 223 4.03 -12.08 -7.63
N GLN A 224 4.79 -11.09 -8.13
CA GLN A 224 6.17 -11.30 -8.57
C GLN A 224 7.18 -11.21 -7.43
N TYR A 225 6.78 -10.72 -6.25
CA TYR A 225 7.62 -10.66 -5.06
C TYR A 225 7.46 -11.96 -4.28
N LEU A 226 8.50 -12.81 -4.30
CA LEU A 226 8.44 -14.15 -3.71
C LEU A 226 9.54 -14.37 -2.68
N PRO A 227 9.28 -15.20 -1.65
CA PRO A 227 7.94 -15.67 -1.25
C PRO A 227 7.06 -14.49 -0.82
N HIS A 228 5.75 -14.63 -0.96
CA HIS A 228 4.76 -13.73 -0.34
C HIS A 228 3.71 -14.54 0.41
N GLU A 229 2.94 -13.87 1.24
CA GLU A 229 1.81 -14.43 1.96
C GLU A 229 0.55 -13.72 1.50
N VAL A 230 -0.52 -14.50 1.31
CA VAL A 230 -1.85 -13.99 0.98
C VAL A 230 -2.83 -14.35 2.10
N PHE A 231 -3.76 -13.45 2.41
CA PHE A 231 -4.79 -13.71 3.42
C PHE A 231 -6.03 -14.34 2.77
N ILE A 232 -6.27 -15.61 3.06
CA ILE A 232 -7.36 -16.43 2.49
C ILE A 232 -7.97 -17.25 3.62
N ASP A 233 -9.31 -17.26 3.71
CA ASP A 233 -10.08 -18.02 4.70
C ASP A 233 -9.56 -17.81 6.14
N ASP A 234 -9.34 -16.54 6.49
CA ASP A 234 -8.84 -16.06 7.78
C ASP A 234 -7.42 -16.51 8.17
N GLU A 235 -6.65 -17.02 7.20
CA GLU A 235 -5.27 -17.45 7.40
C GLU A 235 -4.29 -16.79 6.41
N TRP A 236 -3.07 -16.50 6.88
CA TRP A 236 -1.97 -16.09 6.01
C TRP A 236 -1.31 -17.32 5.38
N VAL A 237 -1.57 -17.53 4.09
CA VAL A 237 -1.06 -18.66 3.32
C VAL A 237 0.17 -18.27 2.52
N ARG A 238 1.25 -19.03 2.69
CA ARG A 238 2.52 -18.79 2.02
C ARG A 238 2.52 -19.27 0.56
N VAL A 239 2.96 -18.40 -0.34
CA VAL A 239 3.16 -18.69 -1.77
C VAL A 239 4.65 -18.59 -2.09
N SER A 240 5.27 -19.75 -2.38
CA SER A 240 6.73 -19.86 -2.59
C SER A 240 7.15 -20.18 -4.03
N LYS A 241 6.22 -20.64 -4.87
CA LYS A 241 6.45 -20.93 -6.29
C LYS A 241 5.21 -20.47 -7.06
N ARG A 242 5.41 -20.07 -8.32
CA ARG A 242 4.29 -19.89 -9.24
C ARG A 242 3.64 -21.27 -9.46
N LYS A 243 2.33 -21.39 -9.29
CA LYS A 243 1.56 -22.41 -10.01
C LYS A 243 1.63 -22.09 -11.50
#